data_AF-A0A2P6QTK3-F1
#
_entry.id   AF-A0A2P6QTK3-F1
#
_cell.length_a   1.000
_cell.length_b   1.000
_cell.length_c   1.000
_cell.angle_alpha   90.00
_cell.angle_beta   90.00
_cell.angle_gamma   90.00
#
_symmetry.space_group_name_H-M   'P 1'
#
loop_
_entity.id
_entity.type
_entity.pdbx_description
1 polymer ?
#
loop_
_entity_poly.entity_id
_entity_poly.type
_entity_poly.pdbx_seq_one_letter_code
_entity_poly.pdbx_strand_id
1 'polypeptide(L)'
;MFENDVEASNVELPVPPVVEVANVVDPTRLSKLAKEISRLGGVPFQGGTDHMLADQWIENMKTYFEMVVCDDIEKRKISTFMLQGDARVWWNGTQRVMDVSTMTWNEFVELFRKKYFPPSVREQMEREFISLVQGTKSVREWMLRA
;
A
#
# COMPACT_ATOMS: atom_id res chain seq x y z
N MET A 1 -14.70 35.55 -56.55
CA MET A 1 -15.46 36.27 -55.51
C MET A 1 -16.12 35.20 -54.66
N PHE A 2 -15.43 34.88 -53.57
CA PHE A 2 -15.83 34.20 -52.32
C PHE A 2 -16.81 33.02 -52.38
N GLU A 3 -16.23 31.84 -52.13
CA GLU A 3 -16.83 30.71 -51.40
C GLU A 3 -17.54 31.21 -50.13
N ASN A 4 -18.67 30.59 -49.80
CA ASN A 4 -19.12 30.53 -48.41
C ASN A 4 -19.85 29.21 -48.22
N ASP A 5 -19.11 28.31 -47.57
CA ASP A 5 -19.53 27.01 -47.09
C ASP A 5 -20.71 27.12 -46.13
N VAL A 6 -21.65 26.18 -46.27
CA VAL A 6 -22.70 25.97 -45.27
C VAL A 6 -22.03 25.33 -44.06
N GLU A 7 -21.57 26.15 -43.12
CA GLU A 7 -21.19 25.68 -41.79
C GLU A 7 -22.46 25.17 -41.09
N ALA A 8 -22.66 23.85 -41.15
CA ALA A 8 -23.58 23.16 -40.28
C ALA A 8 -23.21 23.49 -38.82
N SER A 9 -24.10 24.18 -38.14
CA SER A 9 -23.94 24.57 -36.74
C SER A 9 -23.91 23.30 -35.89
N ASN A 10 -22.71 22.86 -35.51
CA ASN A 10 -22.55 21.85 -34.47
C ASN A 10 -23.01 22.48 -33.15
N VAL A 11 -24.27 22.21 -32.78
CA VAL A 11 -24.80 22.52 -31.45
C VAL A 11 -24.14 21.54 -30.48
N GLU A 12 -22.99 21.94 -29.95
CA GLU A 12 -22.34 21.24 -28.85
C GLU A 12 -23.27 21.34 -27.64
N LEU A 13 -23.94 20.21 -27.31
CA LEU A 13 -24.71 20.11 -26.08
C LEU A 13 -23.76 20.41 -24.91
N PRO A 14 -24.17 21.20 -23.90
CA PRO A 14 -23.32 21.44 -22.75
C PRO A 14 -23.01 20.09 -22.10
N VAL A 15 -21.75 19.66 -22.18
CA VAL A 15 -21.28 18.50 -21.44
C VAL A 15 -21.66 18.72 -19.98
N PRO A 16 -22.47 17.83 -19.37
CA PRO A 16 -22.77 17.96 -17.95
C PRO A 16 -21.45 18.03 -17.20
N PRO A 17 -21.32 18.84 -16.13
CA PRO A 17 -20.09 18.88 -15.36
C PRO A 17 -19.82 17.45 -14.92
N VAL A 18 -18.74 16.86 -15.42
CA VAL A 18 -18.14 15.69 -14.79
C VAL A 18 -17.90 16.17 -13.37
N VAL A 19 -18.70 15.69 -12.43
CA VAL A 19 -18.44 15.92 -11.02
C VAL A 19 -17.08 15.28 -10.81
N GLU A 20 -16.03 16.10 -10.80
CA GLU A 20 -14.77 15.70 -10.21
C GLU A 20 -15.15 15.33 -8.79
N VAL A 21 -15.31 14.03 -8.54
CA VAL A 21 -15.43 13.49 -7.20
C VAL A 21 -14.06 13.72 -6.61
N ALA A 22 -13.81 14.96 -6.17
CA ALA A 22 -12.71 15.26 -5.30
C ALA A 22 -12.83 14.24 -4.18
N ASN A 23 -11.81 13.41 -4.03
CA ASN A 23 -11.68 12.45 -2.94
C ASN A 23 -11.54 13.24 -1.63
N VAL A 24 -12.61 13.95 -1.24
CA VAL A 24 -12.74 14.72 0.00
C VAL A 24 -12.97 13.69 1.07
N VAL A 25 -11.87 13.08 1.51
CA VAL A 25 -11.91 12.21 2.66
C VAL A 25 -12.27 13.07 3.87
N ASP A 26 -13.43 12.81 4.48
CA ASP A 26 -13.88 13.49 5.69
C ASP A 26 -12.91 13.22 6.85
N PRO A 27 -12.21 14.24 7.38
CA PRO A 27 -11.28 14.08 8.50
C PRO A 27 -11.93 13.44 9.74
N THR A 28 -13.23 13.65 9.93
CA THR A 28 -14.01 13.08 11.03
C THR A 28 -14.13 11.57 10.89
N ARG A 29 -14.36 11.09 9.66
CA ARG A 29 -14.43 9.66 9.32
C ARG A 29 -13.08 8.97 9.50
N LEU A 30 -12.00 9.57 9.01
CA LEU A 30 -10.64 9.02 9.19
C LEU A 30 -10.26 8.89 10.66
N SER A 31 -10.57 9.90 11.48
CA SER A 31 -10.29 9.84 12.91
C SER A 31 -11.04 8.69 13.58
N LYS A 32 -12.30 8.46 13.21
CA LYS A 32 -13.11 7.36 13.72
C LYS A 32 -12.53 5.99 13.31
N LEU A 33 -12.21 5.81 12.03
CA LEU A 33 -11.62 4.57 11.52
C LEU A 33 -10.27 4.25 12.17
N ALA A 34 -9.40 5.24 12.32
CA ALA A 34 -8.12 5.07 12.99
C ALA A 34 -8.29 4.63 14.46
N LYS A 35 -9.25 5.23 15.18
CA LYS A 35 -9.58 4.81 16.56
C LYS A 35 -10.13 3.38 16.63
N GLU A 36 -10.96 2.99 15.68
CA GLU A 36 -11.50 1.64 15.61
C GLU A 36 -10.39 0.61 15.37
N ILE A 37 -9.45 0.90 14.46
CA ILE A 37 -8.29 0.04 14.19
C ILE A 37 -7.40 -0.08 15.43
N SER A 38 -7.12 1.03 16.13
CA SER A 38 -6.39 0.96 17.40
C SER A 38 -7.13 0.13 18.45
N ARG A 39 -8.47 0.19 18.51
CA ARG A 39 -9.28 -0.63 19.42
C ARG A 39 -9.26 -2.12 19.06
N LEU A 40 -9.07 -2.46 17.79
CA LEU A 40 -8.85 -3.83 17.30
C LEU A 40 -7.42 -4.35 17.56
N GLY A 41 -6.56 -3.55 18.21
CA GLY A 41 -5.18 -3.91 18.51
C GLY A 41 -4.17 -3.46 17.46
N GLY A 42 -4.57 -2.61 16.51
CA GLY A 42 -3.65 -2.05 15.51
C GLY A 42 -2.54 -1.23 16.16
N VAL A 43 -1.30 -1.66 15.94
CA VAL A 43 -0.10 -0.99 16.47
C VAL A 43 0.61 -0.17 15.39
N PRO A 44 1.21 0.99 15.76
CA PRO A 44 2.03 1.75 14.84
C PRO A 44 3.29 0.98 14.41
N PHE A 45 3.73 1.20 13.17
CA PHE A 45 4.99 0.64 12.68
C PHE A 45 6.12 1.65 12.84
N GLN A 46 7.17 1.26 13.56
CA GLN A 46 8.30 2.13 13.86
C GLN A 46 9.34 2.19 12.73
N GLY A 47 9.30 1.25 11.78
CA GLY A 47 10.41 1.01 10.87
C GLY A 47 11.39 -0.03 11.41
N GLY A 48 12.60 -0.06 10.84
CA GLY A 48 13.63 -1.05 11.17
C GLY A 48 14.08 -1.85 9.95
N THR A 49 14.93 -2.86 10.19
CA THR A 49 15.49 -3.75 9.17
C THR A 49 14.84 -5.13 9.15
N ASP A 50 13.98 -5.43 10.12
CA ASP A 50 13.22 -6.68 10.17
C ASP A 50 12.06 -6.62 9.17
N HIS A 51 12.28 -7.27 8.03
CA HIS A 51 11.31 -7.31 6.95
C HIS A 51 10.10 -8.20 7.29
N MET A 52 10.23 -9.15 8.22
CA MET A 52 9.14 -10.03 8.64
C MET A 52 8.15 -9.24 9.49
N LEU A 53 8.64 -8.38 10.39
CA LEU A 53 7.79 -7.44 11.12
C LEU A 53 7.10 -6.44 10.19
N ALA A 54 7.80 -5.96 9.15
CA ALA A 54 7.22 -5.05 8.17
C ALA A 54 6.08 -5.72 7.38
N ASP A 55 6.27 -6.96 6.93
CA ASP A 55 5.24 -7.70 6.19
C ASP A 55 4.06 -8.07 7.08
N GLN A 56 4.33 -8.55 8.30
CA GLN A 56 3.29 -8.84 9.29
C GLN A 56 2.43 -7.60 9.58
N TRP A 57 3.06 -6.42 9.67
CA TRP A 57 2.33 -5.18 9.87
C TRP A 57 1.36 -4.88 8.70
N ILE A 58 1.78 -5.07 7.45
CA ILE A 58 0.90 -4.89 6.28
C ILE A 58 -0.27 -5.88 6.29
N GLU A 59 -0.02 -7.16 6.61
CA GLU A 59 -1.08 -8.17 6.67
C GLU A 59 -2.08 -7.89 7.80
N ASN A 60 -1.62 -7.39 8.95
CA ASN A 60 -2.50 -6.92 10.02
C ASN A 60 -3.37 -5.73 9.55
N MET A 61 -2.77 -4.74 8.87
CA MET A 61 -3.52 -3.60 8.33
C MET A 61 -4.61 -4.04 7.35
N LYS A 62 -4.33 -4.98 6.45
CA LYS A 62 -5.35 -5.55 5.54
C LYS A 62 -6.51 -6.17 6.31
N THR A 63 -6.20 -6.99 7.30
CA THR A 63 -7.20 -7.64 8.16
C THR A 63 -8.09 -6.60 8.84
N TYR A 64 -7.52 -5.52 9.36
CA TYR A 64 -8.30 -4.46 9.98
C TYR A 64 -9.18 -3.72 8.97
N PHE A 65 -8.67 -3.43 7.77
CA PHE A 65 -9.43 -2.74 6.73
C PHE A 65 -10.59 -3.56 6.16
N GLU A 66 -10.46 -4.89 6.14
CA GLU A 66 -11.58 -5.79 5.83
C GLU A 66 -12.70 -5.68 6.87
N MET A 67 -12.34 -5.49 8.15
CA MET A 67 -13.30 -5.36 9.25
C MET A 67 -14.02 -4.00 9.26
N VAL A 68 -13.29 -2.88 9.06
CA VAL A 68 -13.86 -1.53 9.20
C VAL A 68 -14.38 -0.90 7.89
N VAL A 69 -14.20 -1.58 6.75
CA VAL A 69 -14.62 -1.15 5.40
C VAL A 69 -14.13 0.26 5.04
N CYS A 70 -12.95 0.33 4.44
CA CYS A 70 -12.31 1.55 3.98
C CYS A 70 -12.13 1.56 2.45
N ASP A 71 -12.19 2.74 1.83
CA ASP A 71 -11.70 2.91 0.46
C ASP A 71 -10.15 2.93 0.43
N ASP A 72 -9.56 2.83 -0.76
CA ASP A 72 -8.10 2.74 -0.91
C ASP A 72 -7.35 4.00 -0.46
N ILE A 73 -7.97 5.18 -0.58
CA ILE A 73 -7.37 6.44 -0.11
C ILE A 73 -7.40 6.50 1.42
N GLU A 74 -8.51 6.07 2.03
CA GLU A 74 -8.66 5.95 3.49
C GLU A 74 -7.64 4.98 4.07
N LYS A 75 -7.51 3.78 3.48
CA LYS A 75 -6.51 2.78 3.88
C LYS A 75 -5.11 3.37 3.87
N ARG A 76 -4.72 4.02 2.76
CA ARG A 76 -3.40 4.67 2.64
C ARG A 76 -3.21 5.78 3.68
N LYS A 77 -4.20 6.65 3.88
CA LYS A 77 -4.12 7.74 4.87
C LYS A 77 -3.98 7.21 6.30
N ILE A 78 -4.73 6.17 6.65
CA ILE A 78 -4.65 5.54 7.98
C ILE A 78 -3.30 4.88 8.18
N SER A 79 -2.85 4.06 7.23
CA SER A 79 -1.56 3.37 7.36
C SER A 79 -0.39 4.35 7.47
N THR A 80 -0.40 5.41 6.68
CA THR A 80 0.64 6.45 6.73
C THR A 80 0.59 7.27 8.02
N PHE A 81 -0.61 7.46 8.59
CA PHE A 81 -0.77 8.02 9.93
C PHE A 81 -0.20 7.09 11.03
N MET A 82 -0.32 5.77 10.85
CA MET A 82 0.21 4.76 11.78
C MET A 82 1.71 4.48 11.62
N LEU A 83 2.41 5.16 10.69
CA LEU A 83 3.87 5.13 10.65
C LEU A 83 4.45 6.06 11.72
N GLN A 84 5.40 5.53 12.48
CA GLN A 84 6.16 6.24 13.51
C GLN A 84 7.67 5.99 13.31
N GLY A 85 8.49 6.64 14.14
CA GLY A 85 9.95 6.46 14.11
C GLY A 85 10.56 6.64 12.73
N ASP A 86 11.42 5.71 12.34
CA ASP A 86 12.11 5.68 11.05
C ASP A 86 11.14 5.58 9.88
N ALA A 87 10.03 4.85 10.05
CA ALA A 87 9.01 4.75 9.01
C ALA A 87 8.31 6.07 8.74
N ARG A 88 8.09 6.88 9.78
CA ARG A 88 7.54 8.23 9.57
C ARG A 88 8.54 9.14 8.85
N VAL A 89 9.82 9.07 9.21
CA VAL A 89 10.88 9.86 8.53
C VAL A 89 10.95 9.50 7.05
N TRP A 90 10.94 8.20 6.74
CA TRP A 90 10.93 7.72 5.36
C TRP A 90 9.70 8.19 4.57
N TRP A 91 8.51 8.08 5.15
CA TRP A 91 7.28 8.51 4.48
C TRP A 91 7.29 10.03 4.21
N ASN A 92 7.69 10.83 5.19
CA ASN A 92 7.82 12.29 4.99
C ASN A 92 8.82 12.63 3.86
N GLY A 93 9.92 11.88 3.74
CA GLY A 93 10.88 12.05 2.64
C GLY A 93 10.28 11.67 1.28
N THR A 94 9.51 10.58 1.24
CA THR A 94 8.79 10.11 0.06
C THR A 94 7.83 11.18 -0.46
N GLN A 95 7.02 11.78 0.41
CA GLN A 95 6.06 12.84 0.04
C GLN A 95 6.71 14.11 -0.54
N ARG A 96 8.02 14.31 -0.34
CA ARG A 96 8.76 15.46 -0.91
C ARG A 96 9.23 15.22 -2.33
N VAL A 97 9.35 13.96 -2.75
CA VAL A 97 9.95 13.58 -4.04
C VAL A 97 8.95 12.96 -5.01
N MET A 98 7.75 12.61 -4.54
CA MET A 98 6.67 12.09 -5.38
C MET A 98 5.32 12.64 -4.94
N ASP A 99 4.41 12.82 -5.90
CA ASP A 99 3.02 13.10 -5.60
C ASP A 99 2.34 11.84 -5.05
N VAL A 100 1.78 11.97 -3.84
CA VAL A 100 1.04 10.90 -3.16
C VAL A 100 -0.43 11.24 -3.01
N SER A 101 -0.91 12.32 -3.63
CA SER A 101 -2.30 12.79 -3.49
C SER A 101 -3.30 11.73 -3.92
N THR A 102 -3.08 11.13 -5.09
CA THR A 102 -3.89 10.08 -5.72
C THR A 102 -3.41 8.67 -5.45
N MET A 103 -2.28 8.51 -4.72
CA MET A 103 -1.71 7.20 -4.42
C MET A 103 -2.73 6.31 -3.69
N THR A 104 -2.96 5.15 -4.28
CA THR A 104 -3.82 4.08 -3.78
C THR A 104 -3.14 3.31 -2.64
N TRP A 105 -3.91 2.50 -1.93
CA TRP A 105 -3.39 1.59 -0.91
C TRP A 105 -2.36 0.61 -1.48
N ASN A 106 -2.63 0.04 -2.66
CA ASN A 106 -1.76 -0.97 -3.25
C ASN A 106 -0.40 -0.38 -3.66
N GLU A 107 -0.38 0.80 -4.27
CA GLU A 107 0.87 1.51 -4.59
C GLU A 107 1.68 1.85 -3.33
N PHE A 108 1.00 2.25 -2.25
CA PHE A 108 1.66 2.42 -0.96
C PHE A 108 2.27 1.10 -0.45
N VAL A 109 1.54 -0.02 -0.52
CA VAL A 109 2.02 -1.34 -0.07
C VAL A 109 3.25 -1.77 -0.88
N GLU A 110 3.24 -1.57 -2.20
CA GLU A 110 4.38 -1.88 -3.06
C GLU A 110 5.60 -1.04 -2.69
N LEU A 111 5.42 0.26 -2.49
CA LEU A 111 6.49 1.18 -2.12
C LEU A 111 7.03 0.87 -0.71
N PHE A 112 6.16 0.55 0.23
CA PHE A 112 6.49 0.13 1.58
C PHE A 112 7.31 -1.17 1.57
N ARG A 113 6.84 -2.19 0.83
CA ARG A 113 7.57 -3.46 0.67
C ARG A 113 8.90 -3.24 -0.03
N LYS A 114 8.99 -2.37 -1.04
CA LYS A 114 10.29 -2.05 -1.65
C LYS A 114 11.28 -1.44 -0.66
N LYS A 115 10.79 -0.63 0.30
CA LYS A 115 11.62 -0.01 1.34
C LYS A 115 12.07 -1.00 2.41
N TYR A 116 11.15 -1.81 2.93
CA TYR A 116 11.39 -2.66 4.11
C TYR A 116 11.62 -4.15 3.79
N PHE A 117 11.25 -4.59 2.60
CA PHE A 117 11.43 -5.96 2.11
C PHE A 117 11.90 -5.98 0.64
N PRO A 118 13.12 -5.47 0.36
CA PRO A 118 13.61 -5.34 -0.99
C PRO A 118 13.71 -6.72 -1.69
N PRO A 119 13.61 -6.78 -3.03
CA PRO A 119 13.70 -8.02 -3.80
C PRO A 119 14.91 -8.90 -3.44
N SER A 120 16.07 -8.30 -3.18
CA SER A 120 17.28 -9.02 -2.81
C SER A 120 17.15 -9.81 -1.51
N VAL A 121 16.39 -9.30 -0.53
CA VAL A 121 16.12 -10.00 0.74
C VAL A 121 15.13 -11.14 0.50
N ARG A 122 14.13 -10.95 -0.37
CA ARG A 122 13.22 -12.03 -0.80
C ARG A 122 13.95 -13.17 -1.48
N GLU A 123 14.81 -12.86 -2.44
CA GLU A 123 15.62 -13.84 -3.15
C GLU A 123 16.60 -14.58 -2.20
N GLN A 124 17.16 -13.88 -1.21
CA GLN A 124 18.00 -14.51 -0.19
C GLN A 124 17.21 -15.50 0.66
N MET A 125 15.99 -15.14 1.09
CA MET A 125 15.12 -16.04 1.84
C MET A 125 14.69 -17.26 1.03
N GLU A 126 14.38 -17.09 -0.27
CA GLU A 126 14.07 -18.21 -1.15
C GLU A 126 15.25 -19.18 -1.25
N ARG A 127 16.47 -18.66 -1.38
CA ARG A 127 17.70 -19.49 -1.38
C ARG A 127 17.90 -20.23 -0.06
N GLU A 128 17.72 -19.54 1.07
CA GLU A 128 17.83 -20.14 2.41
C GLU A 128 16.76 -21.19 2.66
N PHE A 129 15.52 -20.95 2.23
CA PHE A 129 14.43 -21.91 2.34
C PHE A 129 14.72 -23.17 1.51
N ILE A 130 15.15 -22.99 0.25
CA ILE A 130 15.53 -24.10 -0.63
C ILE A 130 16.68 -24.90 -0.02
N SER A 131 17.72 -24.24 0.51
CA SER A 131 18.87 -24.93 1.11
C SER A 131 18.50 -25.68 2.38
N LEU A 132 17.65 -25.10 3.25
CA LEU A 132 17.13 -25.75 4.45
C LEU A 132 16.28 -26.99 4.11
N VAL A 133 15.41 -26.90 3.12
CA VAL A 133 14.58 -28.03 2.67
C VAL A 133 15.45 -29.15 2.09
N GLN A 134 16.44 -28.81 1.27
CA GLN A 134 17.37 -29.79 0.71
C GLN A 134 18.22 -30.47 1.80
N GLY A 135 18.75 -29.70 2.75
CA GLY A 135 19.50 -30.23 3.90
C GLY A 135 18.66 -31.10 4.84
N THR A 136 17.40 -30.72 5.09
CA THR A 136 16.50 -31.52 5.93
C THR A 136 16.10 -32.84 5.25
N LYS A 137 15.89 -32.81 3.92
CA LYS A 137 15.62 -34.02 3.13
C LYS A 137 16.83 -34.96 3.15
N SER A 138 18.05 -34.45 2.94
CA SER A 138 19.26 -35.28 2.93
C SER A 138 19.59 -35.88 4.30
N VAL A 139 19.37 -35.14 5.40
CA VAL A 139 19.54 -35.67 6.77
C VAL A 139 18.54 -36.78 7.06
N ARG A 140 17.26 -36.60 6.68
CA ARG A 140 16.23 -37.63 6.84
C ARG A 140 16.55 -38.89 6.03
N GLU A 141 17.01 -38.73 4.79
CA GLU A 141 17.44 -39.84 3.93
C GLU A 141 18.67 -40.58 4.50
N TRP A 142 19.56 -39.88 5.20
CA TRP A 142 20.71 -40.48 5.88
C TRP A 142 20.28 -41.26 7.13
N MET A 143 19.37 -40.73 7.95
CA MET A 143 18.84 -41.39 9.15
C MET A 143 18.02 -42.66 8.85
N LEU A 144 17.44 -42.79 7.65
CA LEU A 144 16.70 -43.98 7.23
C LEU A 144 17.60 -45.13 6.70
N ARG A 145 18.91 -44.90 6.60
CA ARG A 145 19.91 -45.88 6.15
C ARG A 145 20.82 -46.41 7.28
N ALA A 146 20.64 -45.93 8.51
CA ALA A 146 21.30 -46.41 9.72
C ALA A 146 20.36 -47.34 10.51
#